data_AF-A0A927I2X2-F1
#
_entry.id   AF-A0A927I2X2-F1
#
_cell.length_a   1.000
_cell.length_b   1.000
_cell.length_c   1.000
_cell.angle_alpha   90.00
_cell.angle_beta   90.00
_cell.angle_gamma   90.00
#
_symmetry.space_group_name_H-M   'P 1'
#
loop_
_entity.id
_entity.type
_entity.pdbx_description
1 polymer ?
#
loop_
_entity_poly.entity_id
_entity_poly.type
_entity_poly.pdbx_seq_one_letter_code
_entity_poly.pdbx_strand_id
1 'polypeptide(L)'
;MELTAEPLIPGAPASGLCLALTAPISFWGGVDPRSGTIIDARHPERGRNIAGTVLALPGTIGSSSASAVLLELVHAGKAPAALLMDEPDAILLLGLIVAREMGWPTPPAFRLSAEEQKALSGRRIMLSAAGRLAFAAADGETSGG
;
A
#
# COMPACT_ATOMS: atom_id res chain seq x y z
N MET A 1 13.36 -3.90 17.58
CA MET A 1 11.94 -4.27 17.68
C MET A 1 11.55 -4.86 16.35
N GLU A 2 11.21 -6.15 16.32
CA GLU A 2 10.75 -6.82 15.10
C GLU A 2 9.23 -6.62 15.01
N LEU A 3 8.77 -5.89 14.00
CA LEU A 3 7.36 -5.59 13.81
C LEU A 3 6.75 -6.68 12.93
N THR A 4 5.57 -7.18 13.27
CA THR A 4 4.89 -8.22 12.48
C THR A 4 3.48 -7.76 12.17
N ALA A 5 3.16 -7.67 10.88
CA ALA A 5 1.82 -7.36 10.39
C ALA A 5 1.04 -8.67 10.15
N GLU A 6 -0.26 -8.67 10.43
CA GLU A 6 -1.13 -9.83 10.22
C GLU A 6 -1.48 -9.97 8.73
N PRO A 7 -1.23 -11.10 8.05
CA PRO A 7 -1.58 -11.27 6.64
C PRO A 7 -3.10 -11.25 6.39
N LEU A 8 -3.55 -10.39 5.47
CA LEU A 8 -4.93 -10.34 5.00
C LEU A 8 -5.07 -10.99 3.62
N ILE A 9 -4.17 -10.62 2.70
CA ILE A 9 -4.05 -11.19 1.36
C ILE A 9 -2.63 -11.71 1.20
N PRO A 10 -2.43 -13.03 0.99
CA PRO A 10 -1.10 -13.59 0.78
C PRO A 10 -0.52 -13.10 -0.55
N GLY A 11 0.79 -12.95 -0.60
CA GLY A 11 1.52 -12.55 -1.80
C GLY A 11 3.03 -12.73 -1.64
N ALA A 12 3.76 -12.41 -2.70
CA ALA A 12 5.22 -12.42 -2.68
C ALA A 12 5.75 -11.37 -1.69
N PRO A 13 6.97 -11.56 -1.14
CA PRO A 13 7.64 -10.52 -0.39
C PRO A 13 7.68 -9.20 -1.19
N ALA A 14 7.48 -8.09 -0.49
CA ALA A 14 7.41 -6.76 -1.09
C ALA A 14 8.39 -5.82 -0.41
N SER A 15 8.86 -4.81 -1.14
CA SER A 15 9.69 -3.74 -0.59
C SER A 15 9.37 -2.42 -1.25
N GLY A 16 9.43 -1.34 -0.48
CA GLY A 16 9.17 -0.01 -1.02
C GLY A 16 9.34 1.07 0.04
N LEU A 17 9.29 2.33 -0.42
CA LEU A 17 9.15 3.47 0.49
C LEU A 17 7.76 3.39 1.14
N CYS A 18 7.70 3.48 2.46
CA CYS A 18 6.43 3.49 3.17
C CYS A 18 5.75 4.86 3.01
N LEU A 19 4.63 4.87 2.30
CA LEU A 19 3.71 5.99 2.19
C LEU A 19 2.59 5.79 3.20
N ALA A 20 2.78 6.28 4.43
CA ALA A 20 1.70 6.31 5.42
C ALA A 20 0.82 7.53 5.19
N LEU A 21 -0.45 7.31 4.88
CA LEU A 21 -1.44 8.39 4.76
C LEU A 21 -1.84 8.85 6.16
N THR A 22 -2.06 10.17 6.30
CA THR A 22 -2.46 10.77 7.58
C THR A 22 -3.97 10.90 7.75
N ALA A 23 -4.73 10.64 6.69
CA ALA A 23 -6.19 10.62 6.68
C ALA A 23 -6.72 9.41 5.89
N PRO A 24 -7.97 8.97 6.14
CA PRO A 24 -8.64 7.99 5.30
C PRO A 24 -8.79 8.48 3.86
N ILE A 25 -8.68 7.58 2.89
CA ILE A 25 -8.75 7.89 1.46
C ILE A 25 -9.89 7.17 0.77
N SER A 26 -10.57 7.84 -0.18
CA SER A 26 -11.41 7.16 -1.16
C SER A 26 -10.61 6.81 -2.40
N PHE A 27 -10.55 5.54 -2.77
CA PHE A 27 -9.95 5.14 -4.05
C PHE A 27 -10.80 5.63 -5.22
N TRP A 28 -12.12 5.62 -5.09
CA TRP A 28 -13.03 6.16 -6.09
C TRP A 28 -12.97 7.69 -6.12
N GLY A 29 -12.39 8.25 -7.18
CA GLY A 29 -12.26 9.70 -7.35
C GLY A 29 -11.15 10.36 -6.53
N GLY A 30 -10.49 9.63 -5.62
CA GLY A 30 -9.34 10.14 -4.86
C GLY A 30 -7.99 9.62 -5.33
N VAL A 31 -7.95 8.56 -6.15
CA VAL A 31 -6.73 8.06 -6.79
C VAL A 31 -6.96 7.97 -8.30
N ASP A 32 -6.02 8.48 -9.10
CA ASP A 32 -6.02 8.29 -10.55
C ASP A 32 -5.50 6.88 -10.89
N PRO A 33 -6.34 5.97 -11.44
CA PRO A 33 -5.94 4.60 -11.73
C PRO A 33 -4.85 4.49 -12.81
N ARG A 34 -4.70 5.52 -13.66
CA ARG A 34 -3.71 5.52 -14.75
C ARG A 34 -2.31 5.83 -14.27
N SER A 35 -2.18 6.59 -13.19
CA SER A 35 -0.89 7.04 -12.67
C SER A 35 -0.57 6.51 -11.28
N GLY A 36 -1.57 6.18 -10.46
CA GLY A 36 -1.41 5.93 -9.02
C GLY A 36 -1.30 7.21 -8.20
N THR A 37 -1.61 8.38 -8.76
CA THR A 37 -1.49 9.66 -8.05
C THR A 37 -2.73 9.91 -7.19
N ILE A 38 -2.54 10.39 -5.96
CA ILE A 38 -3.62 10.87 -5.10
C ILE A 38 -4.11 12.21 -5.67
N ILE A 39 -5.34 12.23 -6.15
CA ILE A 39 -5.98 13.39 -6.82
C ILE A 39 -7.07 14.05 -5.99
N ASP A 40 -7.46 13.45 -4.86
CA ASP A 40 -8.45 14.08 -3.96
C ASP A 40 -7.93 15.45 -3.50
N ALA A 41 -8.67 16.49 -3.86
CA ALA A 41 -8.36 17.88 -3.56
C ALA A 41 -8.22 18.16 -2.06
N ARG A 42 -8.87 17.38 -1.20
CA ARG A 42 -8.93 17.59 0.25
C ARG A 42 -7.96 16.71 1.02
N HIS A 43 -7.32 15.75 0.36
CA HIS A 43 -6.44 14.80 1.03
C HIS A 43 -5.07 15.43 1.34
N PRO A 44 -4.52 15.26 2.56
CA PRO A 44 -3.23 15.87 2.93
C PRO A 44 -2.07 15.43 2.01
N GLU A 45 -2.07 14.18 1.58
CA GLU A 45 -1.06 13.59 0.68
C GLU A 45 -1.36 13.78 -0.82
N ARG A 46 -2.25 14.71 -1.19
CA ARG A 46 -2.54 15.01 -2.61
C ARG A 46 -1.26 15.26 -3.42
N GLY A 47 -1.20 14.68 -4.61
CA GLY A 47 -0.06 14.76 -5.52
C GLY A 47 1.03 13.71 -5.27
N ARG A 48 0.97 12.97 -4.15
CA ARG A 48 1.85 11.80 -3.95
C ARG A 48 1.38 10.63 -4.80
N ASN A 49 2.32 9.76 -5.16
CA ASN A 49 2.06 8.58 -5.98
C ASN A 49 2.17 7.30 -5.13
N ILE A 50 1.18 6.42 -5.24
CA ILE A 50 1.11 5.16 -4.47
C ILE A 50 1.83 4.01 -5.17
N ALA A 51 2.11 4.09 -6.47
CA ALA A 51 2.64 2.99 -7.25
C ALA A 51 4.00 2.54 -6.72
N GLY A 52 4.15 1.23 -6.49
CA GLY A 52 5.39 0.63 -5.96
C GLY A 52 5.73 1.01 -4.52
N THR A 53 4.91 1.82 -3.84
CA THR A 53 5.10 2.13 -2.41
C THR A 53 4.64 0.97 -1.55
N VAL A 54 5.07 0.92 -0.29
CA VAL A 54 4.27 0.24 0.72
C VAL A 54 3.26 1.26 1.23
N LEU A 55 2.01 1.12 0.82
CA LEU A 55 0.94 2.05 1.13
C LEU A 55 0.34 1.68 2.48
N ALA A 56 0.47 2.58 3.46
CA ALA A 56 -0.15 2.44 4.78
C ALA A 56 -1.41 3.31 4.86
N LEU A 57 -2.53 2.64 5.10
CA LEU A 57 -3.87 3.20 5.13
C LEU A 57 -4.38 3.20 6.58
N PRO A 58 -4.63 4.39 7.17
CA PRO A 58 -5.30 4.47 8.47
C PRO A 58 -6.79 4.13 8.36
N GLY A 59 -7.36 4.17 7.14
CA GLY A 59 -8.73 3.80 6.83
C GLY A 59 -9.08 4.13 5.38
N THR A 60 -10.29 3.74 4.97
CA THR A 60 -10.83 3.97 3.62
C THR A 60 -12.15 4.74 3.69
N ILE A 61 -12.52 5.42 2.60
CA ILE A 61 -13.81 6.13 2.46
C ILE A 61 -14.55 5.61 1.22
N GLY A 62 -15.82 5.25 1.38
CA GLY A 62 -16.68 4.74 0.31
C GLY A 62 -16.85 3.23 0.39
N SER A 63 -17.57 2.63 -0.58
CA SER A 63 -17.82 1.18 -0.58
C SER A 63 -17.47 0.54 -1.93
N SER A 64 -18.45 0.28 -2.80
CA SER A 64 -18.34 -0.73 -3.87
C SER A 64 -17.27 -0.44 -4.93
N SER A 65 -17.14 0.82 -5.38
CA SER A 65 -16.29 1.17 -6.53
C SER A 65 -14.79 1.18 -6.21
N ALA A 66 -14.39 1.12 -4.94
CA ALA A 66 -12.98 1.08 -4.55
C ALA A 66 -12.27 -0.18 -5.08
N SER A 67 -12.99 -1.31 -5.10
CA SER A 67 -12.51 -2.58 -5.63
C SER A 67 -12.10 -2.50 -7.11
N ALA A 68 -12.93 -1.84 -7.94
CA ALA A 68 -12.69 -1.66 -9.36
C ALA A 68 -11.45 -0.78 -9.61
N VAL A 69 -11.31 0.31 -8.87
CA VAL A 69 -10.14 1.20 -9.00
C VAL A 69 -8.85 0.47 -8.60
N LEU A 70 -8.86 -0.32 -7.52
CA LEU A 70 -7.69 -1.10 -7.13
C LEU A 70 -7.35 -2.16 -8.18
N LEU A 71 -8.36 -2.83 -8.75
CA LEU A 71 -8.17 -3.76 -9.85
C LEU A 71 -7.54 -3.08 -11.08
N GLU A 72 -8.01 -1.89 -11.46
CA GLU A 72 -7.43 -1.09 -12.54
C GLU A 72 -5.97 -0.70 -12.26
N LEU A 73 -5.65 -0.28 -11.03
CA LEU A 73 -4.28 0.03 -10.61
C LEU A 73 -3.37 -1.20 -10.74
N VAL A 74 -3.84 -2.39 -10.34
CA VAL A 74 -3.07 -3.62 -10.51
C VAL A 74 -2.86 -3.92 -11.99
N HIS A 75 -3.94 -3.88 -12.80
CA HIS A 75 -3.86 -4.11 -14.24
C HIS A 75 -2.89 -3.16 -14.95
N ALA A 76 -2.88 -1.88 -14.55
CA ALA A 76 -2.03 -0.85 -15.12
C ALA A 76 -0.58 -0.87 -14.60
N GLY A 77 -0.24 -1.77 -13.66
CA GLY A 77 1.07 -1.77 -13.00
C GLY A 77 1.33 -0.52 -12.15
N LYS A 78 0.26 0.09 -11.64
CA LYS A 78 0.28 1.31 -10.80
C LYS A 78 -0.15 1.06 -9.36
N ALA A 79 -0.39 -0.20 -8.99
CA ALA A 79 -0.68 -0.58 -7.62
C ALA A 79 0.54 -0.34 -6.69
N PRO A 80 0.30 -0.17 -5.38
CA PRO A 80 1.34 -0.28 -4.37
C PRO A 80 2.08 -1.62 -4.47
N ALA A 81 3.30 -1.68 -3.97
CA ALA A 81 4.04 -2.93 -3.77
C ALA A 81 3.42 -3.79 -2.65
N ALA A 82 2.85 -3.15 -1.62
CA ALA A 82 2.08 -3.79 -0.56
C ALA A 82 1.10 -2.80 0.08
N LEU A 83 0.08 -3.33 0.74
CA LEU A 83 -0.88 -2.57 1.54
C LEU A 83 -0.74 -2.91 3.03
N LEU A 84 -0.71 -1.88 3.87
CA LEU A 84 -0.83 -1.97 5.33
C LEU A 84 -2.13 -1.27 5.73
N MET A 85 -3.01 -1.95 6.45
CA MET A 85 -4.34 -1.43 6.80
C MET A 85 -4.54 -1.49 8.31
N ASP A 86 -4.97 -0.39 8.92
CA ASP A 86 -5.37 -0.41 10.34
C ASP A 86 -6.73 -1.10 10.49
N GLU A 87 -7.67 -0.60 9.69
CA GLU A 87 -9.01 -1.13 9.51
C GLU A 87 -9.09 -1.86 8.16
N PRO A 88 -9.10 -3.21 8.14
CA PRO A 88 -9.26 -3.97 6.89
C PRO A 88 -10.59 -3.64 6.20
N ASP A 89 -10.51 -3.33 4.90
CA ASP A 89 -11.67 -3.08 4.04
C ASP A 89 -11.83 -4.23 3.05
N ALA A 90 -12.82 -5.09 3.30
CA ALA A 90 -13.10 -6.25 2.47
C ALA A 90 -13.43 -5.86 1.01
N ILE A 91 -14.04 -4.69 0.78
CA ILE A 91 -14.38 -4.24 -0.55
C ILE A 91 -13.13 -3.81 -1.30
N LEU A 92 -12.25 -3.02 -0.68
CA LEU A 92 -10.98 -2.67 -1.31
C LEU A 92 -10.18 -3.94 -1.64
N LEU A 93 -10.06 -4.87 -0.68
CA LEU A 93 -9.32 -6.13 -0.85
C LEU A 93 -9.90 -7.05 -1.93
N LEU A 94 -11.20 -6.97 -2.22
CA LEU A 94 -11.81 -7.71 -3.32
C LEU A 94 -11.15 -7.40 -4.67
N GLY A 95 -10.67 -6.17 -4.90
CA GLY A 95 -9.93 -5.81 -6.11
C GLY A 95 -8.66 -6.64 -6.28
N LEU A 96 -7.94 -6.92 -5.18
CA LEU A 96 -6.76 -7.79 -5.19
C LEU A 96 -7.13 -9.26 -5.42
N ILE A 97 -8.22 -9.72 -4.81
CA ILE A 97 -8.69 -11.10 -4.98
C ILE A 97 -9.02 -11.35 -6.46
N VAL A 98 -9.77 -10.46 -7.09
CA VAL A 98 -10.11 -10.58 -8.52
C VAL A 98 -8.84 -10.53 -9.38
N ALA A 99 -7.90 -9.62 -9.10
CA ALA A 99 -6.64 -9.56 -9.84
C ALA A 99 -5.84 -10.88 -9.79
N ARG A 100 -5.84 -11.55 -8.63
CA ARG A 100 -5.20 -12.86 -8.46
C ARG A 100 -5.87 -13.95 -9.28
N GLU A 101 -7.20 -13.99 -9.30
CA GLU A 101 -7.96 -14.94 -10.13
C GLU A 101 -7.73 -14.71 -11.63
N MET A 102 -7.42 -13.47 -12.03
CA MET A 102 -7.01 -13.12 -13.40
C MET A 102 -5.54 -13.46 -13.69
N GLY A 103 -4.79 -13.98 -12.72
CA GLY A 103 -3.36 -14.31 -12.86
C GLY A 103 -2.43 -13.10 -12.89
N TRP A 104 -2.87 -11.94 -12.41
CA TRP A 104 -2.06 -10.72 -12.44
C TRP A 104 -1.12 -10.62 -11.23
N PRO A 105 0.07 -9.99 -11.38
CA PRO A 105 0.94 -9.67 -10.26
C PRO A 105 0.21 -8.79 -9.25
N THR A 106 -0.15 -9.37 -8.12
CA THR A 106 -1.01 -8.72 -7.12
C THR A 106 -0.22 -8.44 -5.85
N PRO A 107 -0.29 -7.22 -5.28
CA PRO A 107 0.38 -6.92 -4.03
C PRO A 107 -0.21 -7.70 -2.85
N PRO A 108 0.61 -8.12 -1.88
CA PRO A 108 0.11 -8.61 -0.60
C PRO A 108 -0.53 -7.46 0.20
N ALA A 109 -1.44 -7.82 1.11
CA ALA A 109 -2.05 -6.89 2.05
C ALA A 109 -1.96 -7.44 3.47
N PHE A 110 -1.70 -6.56 4.43
CA PHE A 110 -1.55 -6.90 5.84
C PHE A 110 -2.30 -5.91 6.72
N ARG A 111 -2.70 -6.37 7.91
CA ARG A 111 -3.19 -5.52 8.98
C ARG A 111 -2.04 -5.06 9.87
N LEU A 112 -1.98 -3.77 10.15
CA LEU A 112 -1.01 -3.15 11.04
C LEU A 112 -1.61 -1.87 11.63
N SER A 113 -1.47 -1.63 12.92
CA SER A 113 -2.14 -0.49 13.58
C SER A 113 -1.68 0.87 13.04
N ALA A 114 -2.53 1.90 13.07
CA ALA A 114 -2.15 3.23 12.61
C ALA A 114 -0.98 3.83 13.42
N GLU A 115 -0.83 3.46 14.69
CA GLU A 115 0.32 3.87 15.52
C GLU A 115 1.63 3.30 14.96
N GLU A 116 1.64 2.01 14.66
CA GLU A 116 2.79 1.32 14.08
C GLU A 116 3.10 1.83 12.67
N GLN A 117 2.07 2.09 11.85
CA GLN A 117 2.24 2.65 10.50
C GLN A 117 2.97 4.00 10.52
N LYS A 118 2.69 4.87 11.51
CA LYS A 118 3.35 6.19 11.64
C LYS A 118 4.87 6.05 11.79
N ALA A 119 5.33 5.04 12.53
CA ALA A 119 6.76 4.80 12.74
C ALA A 119 7.50 4.34 11.47
N LEU A 120 6.76 3.91 10.43
CA LEU A 120 7.29 3.47 9.16
C LEU A 120 7.35 4.58 8.10
N SER A 121 6.58 5.66 8.28
CA SER A 121 6.42 6.72 7.28
C SER A 121 7.76 7.27 6.78
N GLY A 122 7.94 7.33 5.46
CA GLY A 122 9.16 7.85 4.83
C GLY A 122 10.37 6.92 4.89
N ARG A 123 10.22 5.72 5.47
CA ARG A 123 11.29 4.73 5.55
C ARG A 123 11.11 3.67 4.48
N ARG A 124 12.21 3.13 3.96
CA ARG A 124 12.17 1.96 3.08
C ARG A 124 12.00 0.70 3.93
N ILE A 125 10.98 -0.08 3.61
CA ILE A 125 10.63 -1.28 4.36
C ILE A 125 10.60 -2.51 3.45
N MET A 126 10.90 -3.65 4.04
CA MET A 126 10.78 -4.97 3.45
C MET A 126 9.73 -5.75 4.24
N LEU A 127 8.76 -6.30 3.52
CA LEU A 127 7.68 -7.15 4.02
C LEU A 127 7.91 -8.57 3.51
N SER A 128 8.09 -9.52 4.43
CA SER A 128 8.07 -10.93 4.08
C SER A 128 6.64 -11.42 3.80
N ALA A 129 6.50 -12.56 3.13
CA ALA A 129 5.19 -13.21 2.93
C ALA A 129 4.47 -13.56 4.25
N ALA A 130 5.22 -13.72 5.34
CA ALA A 130 4.69 -13.99 6.68
C ALA A 130 4.35 -12.70 7.46
N GLY A 131 4.47 -11.52 6.85
CA GLY A 131 4.16 -10.24 7.50
C GLY A 131 5.25 -9.65 8.38
N ARG A 132 6.43 -10.30 8.48
CA ARG A 132 7.59 -9.69 9.17
C ARG A 132 8.09 -8.46 8.42
N LEU A 133 8.25 -7.36 9.17
CA LEU A 133 8.74 -6.07 8.69
C LEU A 133 10.19 -5.86 9.11
N ALA A 134 11.02 -5.46 8.15
CA ALA A 134 12.37 -4.99 8.38
C ALA A 134 12.57 -3.63 7.69
N PHE A 135 13.37 -2.77 8.29
CA PHE A 135 13.86 -1.58 7.61
C PHE A 135 14.95 -2.00 6.63
N ALA A 136 14.84 -1.56 5.38
CA ALA A 136 15.97 -1.66 4.48
C ALA A 136 17.11 -0.79 5.06
N ALA A 137 18.35 -1.27 5.00
CA ALA A 137 19.48 -0.42 5.31
C ALA A 137 19.37 0.84 4.44
N ALA A 138 19.60 2.02 5.03
CA ALA A 138 19.86 3.19 4.22
C ALA A 138 21.04 2.81 3.34
N ASP A 139 20.87 2.89 2.01
CA ASP A 139 21.97 2.66 1.08
C ASP A 139 23.11 3.54 1.59
N GLY A 140 24.16 2.90 2.10
CA GLY A 140 25.29 3.58 2.68
C GLY A 140 25.81 4.55 1.63
N GLU A 141 26.16 5.75 2.07
CA GLU A 141 27.02 6.64 1.32
C GLU A 141 28.16 5.82 0.70
N THR A 142 28.10 5.54 -0.61
CA THR A 142 29.31 5.44 -1.41
C THR A 142 29.92 6.83 -1.47
N SER A 143 30.50 7.25 -0.35
CA SER A 143 31.63 8.15 -0.33
C SER A 143 32.88 7.30 -0.59
N GLY A 144 33.61 7.65 -1.64
CA GLY A 144 35.05 7.39 -1.71
C GLY A 144 35.50 6.49 -2.86
N GLY A 145 36.26 7.10 -3.77
CA GLY A 145 37.04 6.44 -4.82
C GLY A 145 37.32 7.40 -5.97
#